data_AF-A0A963JT61-F1
#
_entry.id   AF-A0A963JT61-F1
#
_cell.length_a   1.000
_cell.length_b   1.000
_cell.length_c   1.000
_cell.angle_alpha   90.00
_cell.angle_beta   90.00
_cell.angle_gamma   90.00
#
_symmetry.space_group_name_H-M   'P 1'
#
loop_
_entity.id
_entity.type
_entity.pdbx_description
1 polymer ?
#
loop_
_entity_poly.entity_id
_entity_poly.type
_entity_poly.pdbx_seq_one_letter_code
_entity_poly.pdbx_strand_id
1 'polypeptide(L)' 'AGHDRWLQHLGVQPLLDLDLRLGEGSGAALAWPLLQSACAILREMASFEAAGVSGQTAA' A
#
# COMPACT_ATOMS: atom_id res chain seq x y z
N ALA A 1 -1.79 -18.38 -11.21
CA ALA A 1 -1.13 -19.08 -12.36
C ALA A 1 -0.91 -18.18 -13.60
N GLY A 2 -1.89 -17.40 -14.08
CA GLY A 2 -1.67 -16.43 -15.17
C GLY A 2 -1.31 -15.01 -14.69
N HIS A 3 -2.00 -14.54 -13.65
CA HIS A 3 -1.76 -13.22 -13.05
C HIS A 3 -0.32 -13.10 -12.49
N ASP A 4 0.15 -14.11 -11.75
CA ASP A 4 1.50 -14.12 -11.15
C ASP A 4 2.62 -13.97 -12.19
N ARG A 5 2.47 -14.58 -13.38
CA ARG A 5 3.44 -14.46 -14.46
C ARG A 5 3.49 -13.03 -15.03
N TRP A 6 2.33 -12.38 -15.14
CA TRP A 6 2.26 -10.99 -15.54
C TRP A 6 2.90 -10.07 -14.51
N LEU A 7 2.64 -10.29 -13.22
CA LEU A 7 3.27 -9.52 -12.14
C LEU A 7 4.79 -9.65 -12.17
N GLN A 8 5.31 -10.88 -12.36
CA GLN A 8 6.74 -11.15 -12.53
C GLN A 8 7.33 -10.45 -13.76
N HIS A 9 6.66 -10.53 -14.91
CA HIS A 9 7.11 -9.88 -16.13
C HIS A 9 7.17 -8.35 -16.00
N LEU A 10 6.21 -7.77 -15.28
CA LEU A 10 6.15 -6.34 -14.98
C LEU A 10 7.12 -5.92 -13.86
N GLY A 11 7.67 -6.86 -13.09
CA GLY A 11 8.54 -6.57 -11.95
C GLY A 11 7.82 -5.88 -10.79
N VAL A 12 6.52 -6.15 -10.60
CA VAL A 12 5.70 -5.50 -9.58
C VAL A 12 5.19 -6.50 -8.53
N GLN A 13 4.91 -5.99 -7.33
CA GLN A 13 4.26 -6.73 -6.25
C GLN A 13 2.78 -6.27 -6.14
N PRO A 14 1.82 -7.20 -6.03
CA PRO A 14 0.43 -6.84 -5.85
C PRO A 14 0.19 -6.26 -4.45
N LEU A 15 -0.73 -5.29 -4.32
CA LEU A 15 -1.08 -4.69 -3.02
C LEU A 15 -2.02 -5.57 -2.19
N LEU A 16 -2.80 -6.43 -2.85
CA LEU A 16 -3.85 -7.25 -2.25
C LEU A 16 -3.79 -8.67 -2.83
N ASP A 17 -4.01 -9.68 -1.98
CA ASP A 17 -4.16 -11.09 -2.37
C ASP A 17 -5.43 -11.65 -1.71
N LEU A 18 -6.53 -11.64 -2.47
CA LEU A 18 -7.90 -11.92 -1.99
C LEU A 18 -8.63 -12.97 -2.86
N ASP A 19 -7.90 -13.69 -3.73
CA ASP A 19 -8.46 -14.68 -4.68
C ASP A 19 -9.62 -14.16 -5.57
N LEU A 20 -9.54 -12.87 -5.97
CA LEU A 20 -10.57 -12.24 -6.79
C LEU A 20 -10.45 -12.66 -8.27
N ARG A 21 -11.60 -12.93 -8.89
CA ARG A 21 -11.71 -13.35 -10.29
C ARG A 21 -12.87 -12.74 -11.07
N LEU A 22 -13.49 -11.69 -10.53
CA LEU A 22 -14.60 -10.97 -11.18
C LEU A 22 -14.13 -10.15 -12.38
N GLY A 23 -12.98 -9.46 -12.25
CA GLY A 23 -12.51 -8.53 -13.27
C GLY A 23 -13.20 -7.17 -13.16
N GLU A 24 -13.45 -6.53 -14.30
CA GLU A 24 -14.18 -5.24 -14.41
C GLU A 24 -13.58 -4.08 -13.59
N GLY A 25 -12.31 -4.18 -13.18
CA GLY A 25 -11.65 -3.19 -12.34
C GLY A 25 -11.99 -3.29 -10.84
N SER A 26 -12.74 -4.30 -10.41
CA SER A 26 -13.10 -4.50 -8.99
C SER A 26 -11.88 -4.54 -8.05
N GLY A 27 -10.81 -5.25 -8.43
CA GLY A 27 -9.55 -5.25 -7.66
C GLY A 27 -8.87 -3.89 -7.59
N ALA A 28 -8.94 -3.09 -8.66
CA ALA A 28 -8.40 -1.73 -8.67
C ALA A 28 -9.21 -0.78 -7.78
N ALA A 29 -10.55 -0.89 -7.83
CA ALA A 29 -11.44 -0.13 -6.95
C ALA A 29 -11.20 -0.46 -5.47
N LEU A 30 -10.96 -1.74 -5.13
CA LEU A 30 -10.63 -2.18 -3.77
C LEU A 30 -9.23 -1.70 -3.32
N ALA A 31 -8.26 -1.60 -4.21
CA ALA A 31 -6.92 -1.10 -3.90
C ALA A 31 -6.86 0.44 -3.78
N TRP A 32 -7.82 1.16 -4.36
CA TRP A 32 -7.82 2.62 -4.42
C TRP A 32 -7.67 3.33 -3.06
N PRO A 33 -8.38 2.92 -1.98
CA PRO A 33 -8.22 3.56 -0.67
C PRO A 33 -6.80 3.44 -0.12
N LEU A 34 -6.07 2.36 -0.42
CA LEU A 34 -4.68 2.19 0.02
C LEU A 34 -3.76 3.27 -0.59
N LEU A 35 -3.97 3.62 -1.85
CA LEU A 35 -3.23 4.70 -2.52
C LEU A 35 -3.55 6.06 -1.88
N GLN A 36 -4.82 6.31 -1.55
CA GLN A 36 -5.23 7.53 -0.87
C GLN A 36 -4.59 7.63 0.53
N SER A 37 -4.60 6.53 1.29
CA SER A 37 -3.96 6.45 2.61
C SER A 37 -2.45 6.67 2.53
N ALA A 38 -1.76 6.10 1.55
CA ALA A 38 -0.33 6.33 1.36
C ALA A 38 -0.02 7.82 1.13
N CYS A 39 -0.80 8.48 0.28
CA CYS A 39 -0.69 9.92 0.05
C CYS A 39 -1.02 10.74 1.31
N ALA A 40 -2.02 10.34 2.10
CA ALA A 40 -2.36 11.00 3.35
C ALA A 40 -1.23 10.88 4.38
N ILE A 41 -0.67 9.67 4.55
CA ILE A 41 0.47 9.44 5.45
C ILE A 41 1.64 10.36 5.10
N LEU A 42 2.00 10.48 3.83
CA LEU A 42 3.10 11.34 3.42
C LEU A 42 2.86 12.84 3.69
N ARG A 43 1.60 13.29 3.65
CA ARG A 43 1.26 14.72 3.84
C ARG A 43 0.97 15.09 5.29
N GLU A 44 0.38 14.18 6.04
CA GLU A 44 -0.30 14.48 7.30
C GLU A 44 0.40 13.86 8.51
N MET A 45 1.27 12.87 8.31
CA MET A 45 2.02 12.28 9.42
C MET A 45 3.05 13.27 9.95
N ALA A 46 2.93 13.62 11.23
CA ALA A 46 3.92 14.44 11.92
C ALA A 46 5.29 13.75 11.92
N SER A 47 6.36 14.54 11.80
CA SER A 47 7.72 14.03 12.02
C SER A 47 7.89 13.59 13.48
N PHE A 48 8.89 12.75 13.75
CA PHE A 48 9.19 12.32 15.12
C PHE A 48 9.49 13.51 16.05
N GLU A 49 10.14 14.55 15.56
CA GLU A 49 10.37 15.79 16.31
C GLU A 49 9.06 16.52 16.60
N ALA A 50 8.22 16.74 15.59
CA ALA A 50 6.93 17.42 15.75
C ALA A 50 5.98 16.64 16.67
N ALA A 51 6.08 15.32 16.68
CA ALA A 51 5.33 14.43 17.57
C ALA A 51 5.96 14.29 18.98
N GLY A 52 7.13 14.89 19.23
CA GLY A 52 7.79 14.87 20.55
C GLY A 52 8.40 13.53 20.95
N VAL A 53 8.77 12.69 19.96
CA VAL A 53 9.27 11.31 20.16
C VAL A 53 10.72 11.12 19.68
N SER A 54 11.38 12.18 19.23
CA SER A 54 12.81 12.16 18.91
C SER A 54 13.65 12.14 20.21
N GLY A 55 13.92 10.96 20.77
CA GLY A 55 14.75 10.83 21.97
C GLY A 55 14.49 9.62 22.87
N GLN A 56 13.38 8.89 22.67
CA GLN A 56 13.23 7.58 23.30
C GLN A 56 14.14 6.58 22.60
N THR A 57 15.31 6.31 23.18
CA THR A 57 16.01 5.04 22.95
C THR A 57 15.05 3.94 23.38
N ALA A 58 14.59 3.11 22.44
CA ALA A 58 13.82 1.92 22.78
C ALA A 58 14.64 1.10 23.79
N ALA A 59 14.11 0.97 25.00
CA ALA A 59 14.71 0.15 26.06
C ALA A 59 14.65 -1.34 25.69
#